data_AF-A0A1S8NBV8-F1
#
_entry.id   AF-A0A1S8NBV8-F1
#
_cell.length_a   1.000
_cell.length_b   1.000
_cell.length_c   1.000
_cell.angle_alpha   90.00
_cell.angle_beta   90.00
_cell.angle_gamma   90.00
#
_symmetry.space_group_name_H-M   'P 1'
#
loop_
_entity.id
_entity.type
_entity.pdbx_description
1 polymer ?
#
loop_
_entity_poly.entity_id
_entity_poly.type
_entity_poly.pdbx_seq_one_letter_code
_entity_poly.pdbx_strand_id
1 'polypeptide(L)' 'MTELGRSLFEEGMEKGIEKGIIEGENKKTIEIVKNAIKNGIDNNIISKLTGLSNEEIEAIRKTLKYSN' A
#
# COMPACT_ATOMS: atom_id res chain seq x y z
N MET A 1 -2.72 28.03 25.25
CA MET A 1 -1.85 27.07 24.52
C MET A 1 -0.48 27.71 24.41
N THR A 2 0.59 27.07 24.87
CA THR A 2 1.96 27.59 24.68
C THR A 2 2.39 27.37 23.23
N GLU A 3 3.34 28.15 22.73
CA GLU A 3 3.94 27.93 21.40
C GLU A 3 4.45 26.48 21.27
N LEU A 4 5.09 25.95 22.31
CA LEU A 4 5.50 24.54 22.38
C LEU A 4 4.33 23.57 22.19
N GLY A 5 3.20 23.83 22.85
CA GLY A 5 2.01 22.98 22.74
C GLY A 5 1.36 23.01 21.34
N ARG A 6 1.42 24.16 20.65
CA ARG A 6 0.96 24.28 19.26
C ARG A 6 1.86 23.50 18.33
N SER A 7 3.19 23.65 18.44
CA SER A 7 4.14 22.95 17.58
C SER A 7 4.05 21.43 17.71
N LEU A 8 3.93 20.90 18.94
CA LEU A 8 3.76 19.47 19.16
C LEU A 8 2.47 18.92 18.55
N PHE A 9 1.38 19.70 18.60
CA PHE A 9 0.12 19.31 17.99
C PHE A 9 0.22 19.28 16.46
N GLU A 10 0.81 20.32 15.86
CA GLU A 10 1.05 20.40 14.41
C GLU A 10 1.91 19.24 13.91
N GLU A 11 3.03 18.94 14.59
CA GLU A 11 3.90 17.81 14.27
C GLU A 11 3.17 16.47 14.40
N GLY A 12 2.32 16.31 15.43
CA GLY A 12 1.49 15.13 15.62
C GLY A 12 0.49 14.93 14.49
N MET A 13 -0.16 16.01 14.03
CA MET A 13 -1.07 15.95 12.89
C MET A 13 -0.34 15.62 11.59
N GLU A 14 0.79 16.26 11.31
CA GLU A 14 1.58 16.05 10.10
C GLU A 14 2.02 14.58 10.00
N LYS A 15 2.59 14.03 11.08
CA LYS A 15 2.95 12.61 11.18
C LYS A 15 1.75 11.69 11.01
N GLY A 16 0.58 12.07 11.53
CA GLY A 16 -0.65 11.30 11.37
C GLY A 16 -1.11 11.24 9.91
N ILE A 17 -1.09 12.38 9.22
CA ILE A 17 -1.45 12.49 7.81
C ILE A 17 -0.48 11.70 6.93
N GLU A 18 0.83 11.87 7.14
CA GLU A 18 1.87 11.15 6.40
C GLU A 18 1.70 9.63 6.51
N LYS A 19 1.54 9.11 7.73
CA LYS A 19 1.28 7.68 7.96
C LYS A 19 0.00 7.21 7.28
N GLY A 20 -1.07 8.00 7.37
CA GLY A 20 -2.34 7.69 6.73
C GLY A 20 -2.23 7.58 5.20
N ILE A 21 -1.49 8.50 4.58
CA ILE A 21 -1.23 8.47 3.13
C ILE A 21 -0.44 7.21 2.76
N ILE A 22 0.68 6.94 3.43
CA ILE A 22 1.53 5.78 3.13
C ILE A 22 0.75 4.46 3.30
N GLU A 23 0.00 4.31 4.40
CA GLU A 23 -0.83 3.12 4.61
C GLU A 23 -1.92 2.97 3.54
N GLY A 24 -2.55 4.07 3.15
CA GLY A 24 -3.60 4.11 2.13
C GLY A 24 -3.07 3.69 0.76
N GLU A 25 -1.93 4.24 0.35
CA GLU A 25 -1.26 3.90 -0.90
C GLU A 25 -0.87 2.43 -0.94
N ASN A 26 -0.27 1.91 0.14
CA ASN A 26 0.10 0.49 0.25
C ASN A 26 -1.13 -0.43 0.15
N LYS A 27 -2.20 -0.13 0.90
CA LYS A 27 -3.46 -0.92 0.87
C LYS A 27 -4.06 -0.93 -0.54
N LYS A 28 -4.13 0.23 -1.19
CA LYS A 28 -4.66 0.38 -2.55
C LYS A 28 -3.84 -0.39 -3.57
N THR A 29 -2.50 -0.32 -3.50
CA THR A 29 -1.61 -1.07 -4.38
C THR A 29 -1.84 -2.57 -4.25
N ILE A 30 -1.90 -3.09 -3.03
CA ILE A 30 -2.18 -4.51 -2.78
C ILE A 30 -3.56 -4.93 -3.32
N GLU A 31 -4.59 -4.10 -3.16
CA GLU A 31 -5.91 -4.38 -3.70
C GLU A 31 -5.92 -4.46 -5.24
N ILE A 32 -5.26 -3.50 -5.91
CA ILE A 32 -5.10 -3.51 -7.37
C ILE A 32 -4.43 -4.79 -7.83
N VAL A 33 -3.32 -5.19 -7.18
CA VAL A 33 -2.59 -6.43 -7.51
C VAL A 33 -3.47 -7.66 -7.32
N LYS A 34 -4.19 -7.75 -6.19
CA LYS A 34 -5.12 -8.87 -5.93
C LYS A 34 -6.21 -8.97 -7.00
N ASN A 35 -6.79 -7.85 -7.38
CA ASN A 35 -7.82 -7.80 -8.42
C ASN A 35 -7.24 -8.17 -9.79
N ALA A 36 -6.06 -7.68 -10.15
CA ALA A 36 -5.38 -8.02 -11.39
C ALA A 36 -5.08 -9.53 -11.47
N ILE A 37 -4.58 -10.12 -10.38
CA ILE A 37 -4.33 -11.56 -10.27
C ILE A 37 -5.62 -12.36 -10.50
N LYS A 38 -6.73 -11.97 -9.86
CA LYS A 38 -8.04 -12.63 -10.01
C LYS A 38 -8.59 -12.53 -11.42
N ASN A 39 -8.28 -11.46 -12.14
CA ASN A 39 -8.65 -11.26 -13.54
C ASN A 39 -7.68 -11.91 -14.54
N GLY A 40 -6.70 -12.70 -14.07
CA GLY A 40 -5.78 -13.43 -14.95
C GLY A 40 -4.72 -12.56 -15.62
N ILE A 41 -4.47 -11.35 -15.11
CA ILE A 41 -3.43 -10.45 -15.65
C ILE A 41 -2.04 -11.03 -15.33
N ASP A 42 -1.11 -10.94 -16.28
CA ASP A 42 0.27 -11.41 -16.14
C ASP A 42 1.11 -10.54 -15.16
N ASN A 43 2.09 -11.16 -14.49
CA ASN A 43 2.93 -10.48 -13.51
C ASN A 43 3.75 -9.34 -14.11
N ASN A 44 4.22 -9.46 -15.36
CA ASN A 44 4.98 -8.38 -15.98
C ASN A 44 4.11 -7.14 -16.23
N ILE A 45 2.83 -7.33 -16.54
CA ILE A 45 1.88 -6.21 -16.71
C ILE A 45 1.59 -5.59 -15.34
N ILE A 46 1.32 -6.41 -14.32
CA ILE A 46 1.08 -5.94 -12.96
C ILE A 46 2.27 -5.12 -12.45
N SER A 47 3.49 -5.64 -12.62
CA SER A 47 4.74 -4.98 -12.23
C SER A 47 4.89 -3.60 -12.87
N LYS A 48 4.60 -3.48 -14.17
CA LYS A 48 4.63 -2.19 -14.88
C LYS A 48 3.59 -1.19 -14.36
N LEU A 49 2.44 -1.66 -13.88
CA LEU A 49 1.35 -0.80 -13.40
C LEU A 49 1.53 -0.37 -11.94
N THR A 50 2.13 -1.23 -11.11
CA THR A 50 2.19 -1.01 -9.66
C THR A 50 3.58 -0.69 -9.15
N GLY A 51 4.62 -0.88 -9.97
CA GLY A 51 6.02 -0.72 -9.57
C GLY A 51 6.55 -1.85 -8.68
N LEU A 52 5.73 -2.87 -8.39
CA LEU A 52 6.17 -4.03 -7.60
C LEU A 52 7.03 -4.96 -8.44
N SER A 53 7.96 -5.64 -7.78
CA SER A 53 8.73 -6.74 -8.35
C SER A 53 7.85 -7.97 -8.62
N ASN A 54 8.32 -8.84 -9.52
CA ASN A 54 7.64 -10.10 -9.79
C ASN A 54 7.61 -11.01 -8.54
N GLU A 55 8.64 -10.93 -7.69
CA GLU A 55 8.72 -11.66 -6.42
C GLU A 55 7.63 -11.23 -5.44
N GLU A 56 7.39 -9.92 -5.29
CA GLU A 56 6.32 -9.37 -4.44
C GLU A 56 4.93 -9.78 -4.96
N ILE A 57 4.73 -9.74 -6.28
CA ILE A 57 3.47 -10.15 -6.91
C ILE A 57 3.22 -11.65 -6.70
N GLU A 58 4.25 -12.49 -6.84
CA GLU A 58 4.16 -13.93 -6.56
C GLU A 58 3.88 -14.24 -5.10
N ALA A 59 4.44 -13.47 -4.16
CA ALA A 59 4.10 -13.61 -2.75
C ALA A 59 2.60 -13.36 -2.52
N ILE A 60 2.03 -12.30 -3.13
CA ILE A 60 0.60 -12.00 -3.06
C ILE A 60 -0.24 -13.11 -3.70
N ARG A 61 0.18 -13.64 -4.85
CA ARG A 61 -0.50 -14.80 -5.49
C ARG A 61 -0.54 -16.01 -4.59
N LYS A 62 0.58 -16.35 -3.94
CA LYS A 62 0.65 -17.47 -2.99
C LYS A 62 -0.33 -17.25 -1.85
N THR A 63 -0.32 -16.07 -1.22
CA THR A 63 -1.27 -15.75 -0.14
C THR A 63 -2.73 -15.93 -0.58
N LEU A 64 -3.10 -15.50 -1.79
CA LEU A 64 -4.46 -15.69 -2.32
C LEU A 64 -4.82 -17.16 -2.54
N LYS A 65 -3.87 -18.00 -2.99
CA LYS A 65 -4.11 -19.44 -3.20
C LYS A 65 -4.37 -20.19 -1.89
N TYR A 66 -3.71 -19.81 -0.79
CA TYR A 66 -3.87 -20.45 0.52
C TYR A 66 -4.98 -19.82 1.38
N SER A 67 -5.68 -18.80 0.88
CA SER A 67 -6.80 -18.14 1.57
C SER A 67 -8.17 -18.69 1.16
N ASN A 68 -8.22 -19.69 0.27
CA ASN A 68 -9.43 -20.34 -0.25
C ASN A 68 -9.52 -21.80 0.20
#